data_AF-A0A3B9QU78-F1
#
_entry.id   AF-A0A3B9QU78-F1
#
_cell.length_a   1.000
_cell.length_b   1.000
_cell.length_c   1.000
_cell.angle_alpha   90.00
_cell.angle_beta   90.00
_cell.angle_gamma   90.00
#
_symmetry.space_group_name_H-M   'P 1'
#
loop_
_entity.id
_entity.type
_entity.pdbx_description
1 polymer ?
#
loop_
_entity_poly.entity_id
_entity_poly.type
_entity_poly.pdbx_seq_one_letter_code
_entity_poly.pdbx_strand_id
1 'polypeptide(L)'
;MPTKNFSLSSPPPTDDQVLAAFREHIDERAAAGNMLALAVSDLDFTGGIVTVTLDPMDRAGTQHWALLDESTPDPAGVFGVPVAFTNDEGHWLRRRVERVVVADVDRRVLSQATAGELLWKNLIEVWGTSR
;
A
#
# COMPACT_ATOMS: atom_id res chain seq x y z
N MET A 1 15.64 11.15 -14.96
CA MET A 1 14.45 10.34 -14.65
C MET A 1 13.25 11.00 -15.32
N PRO A 2 12.40 10.27 -16.05
CA PRO A 2 11.21 10.88 -16.63
C PRO A 2 10.24 11.26 -15.50
N THR A 3 9.87 12.53 -15.44
CA THR A 3 8.89 13.06 -14.50
C THR A 3 7.54 12.43 -14.82
N LYS A 4 7.02 11.55 -13.96
CA LYS A 4 5.65 11.05 -14.10
C LYS A 4 4.70 12.24 -13.93
N ASN A 5 4.07 12.68 -15.02
CA ASN A 5 3.09 13.76 -14.98
C ASN A 5 1.75 13.20 -14.49
N PHE A 6 1.53 13.25 -13.18
CA PHE A 6 0.23 12.98 -12.60
C PHE A 6 -0.59 14.28 -12.65
N SER A 7 -1.62 14.33 -13.48
CA SER A 7 -2.58 15.43 -13.48
C SER A 7 -3.98 14.86 -13.50
N LEU A 8 -4.91 15.51 -12.81
CA LEU A 8 -6.34 15.17 -12.88
C LEU A 8 -6.92 15.27 -14.31
N SER A 9 -6.24 15.98 -15.21
CA SER A 9 -6.55 16.05 -16.64
C SER A 9 -6.11 14.81 -17.43
N SER A 10 -5.24 13.97 -16.85
CA SER A 10 -4.81 12.70 -17.45
C SER A 10 -5.93 11.65 -17.39
N PRO A 11 -5.95 10.67 -18.30
CA PRO A 11 -6.88 9.53 -18.19
C PRO A 11 -6.70 8.82 -16.84
N PRO A 12 -7.73 8.11 -16.33
CA PRO A 12 -7.58 7.25 -15.15
C PRO A 12 -6.39 6.28 -15.31
N PRO A 13 -5.74 5.86 -14.21
CA PRO A 13 -4.64 4.91 -14.28
C PRO A 13 -5.07 3.57 -14.88
N THR A 14 -4.20 3.00 -15.69
CA THR A 14 -4.27 1.60 -16.12
C THR A 14 -3.87 0.68 -14.97
N ASP A 15 -4.23 -0.61 -15.06
CA ASP A 15 -3.92 -1.59 -14.02
C ASP A 15 -2.40 -1.71 -13.82
N ASP A 16 -1.62 -1.73 -14.90
CA ASP A 16 -0.15 -1.72 -14.86
C ASP A 16 0.41 -0.48 -14.14
N GLN A 17 -0.21 0.68 -14.31
CA GLN A 17 0.23 1.91 -13.64
C GLN A 17 -0.10 1.91 -12.15
N VAL A 18 -1.25 1.33 -11.77
CA VAL A 18 -1.58 1.12 -10.35
C VAL A 18 -0.54 0.18 -9.73
N LEU A 19 -0.32 -0.99 -10.35
CA LEU A 19 0.65 -1.97 -9.87
C LEU A 19 2.07 -1.39 -9.80
N ALA A 20 2.49 -0.60 -10.78
CA ALA A 20 3.79 0.03 -10.79
C ALA A 20 3.97 1.02 -9.63
N ALA A 21 2.97 1.84 -9.30
CA ALA A 21 3.04 2.78 -8.17
C ALA A 21 3.14 2.05 -6.82
N PHE A 22 2.34 1.00 -6.63
CA PHE A 22 2.40 0.20 -5.41
C PHE A 22 3.70 -0.60 -5.30
N ARG A 23 4.18 -1.17 -6.40
CA ARG A 23 5.47 -1.87 -6.46
C ARG A 23 6.63 -0.95 -6.12
N GLU A 24 6.68 0.25 -6.71
CA GLU A 24 7.72 1.24 -6.43
C GLU A 24 7.79 1.58 -4.94
N HIS A 25 6.64 1.86 -4.31
CA HIS A 25 6.57 2.10 -2.86
C HIS A 25 7.03 0.88 -2.03
N ILE A 26 6.61 -0.34 -2.41
CA ILE A 26 7.03 -1.57 -1.74
C ILE A 26 8.55 -1.75 -1.84
N ASP A 27 9.13 -1.55 -3.03
CA ASP A 27 10.55 -1.73 -3.29
C ASP A 27 11.40 -0.69 -2.53
N GLU A 28 10.96 0.57 -2.47
CA GLU A 28 11.60 1.61 -1.65
C GLU A 28 11.64 1.23 -0.16
N ARG A 29 10.53 0.72 0.36
CA ARG A 29 10.43 0.29 1.76
C ARG A 29 11.29 -0.95 2.03
N ALA A 30 11.30 -1.91 1.11
CA ALA A 30 12.12 -3.11 1.21
C ALA A 30 13.61 -2.73 1.20
N ALA A 31 14.02 -1.82 0.31
CA ALA A 31 15.39 -1.29 0.25
C ALA A 31 15.80 -0.54 1.53
N ALA A 32 14.84 0.08 2.21
CA ALA A 32 15.03 0.69 3.53
C ALA A 32 15.03 -0.31 4.71
N GLY A 33 14.95 -1.61 4.44
CA GLY A 33 14.97 -2.66 5.46
C GLY A 33 13.63 -2.91 6.16
N ASN A 34 12.51 -2.46 5.59
CA ASN A 34 11.20 -2.74 6.15
C ASN A 34 10.85 -4.23 5.98
N MET A 35 10.71 -4.95 7.09
CA MET A 35 10.46 -6.39 7.09
C MET A 35 9.10 -6.79 6.48
N LEU A 36 8.06 -5.96 6.60
CA LEU A 36 6.78 -6.22 5.94
C LEU A 36 6.94 -6.14 4.41
N ALA A 37 7.66 -5.14 3.92
CA ALA A 37 7.90 -4.98 2.49
C ALA A 37 8.78 -6.10 1.92
N LEU A 38 9.79 -6.54 2.67
CA LEU A 38 10.63 -7.70 2.30
C LEU A 38 9.83 -9.01 2.23
N ALA A 39 8.76 -9.14 3.03
CA ALA A 39 7.90 -10.30 3.04
C ALA A 39 6.89 -10.32 1.87
N VAL A 40 6.80 -9.28 1.04
CA VAL A 40 5.86 -9.26 -0.10
C VAL A 40 6.26 -10.30 -1.15
N SER A 41 5.35 -11.24 -1.42
CA SER A 41 5.55 -12.28 -2.43
C SER A 41 4.84 -11.96 -3.74
N ASP A 42 3.67 -11.32 -3.67
CA ASP A 42 2.82 -11.02 -4.82
C ASP A 42 2.05 -9.69 -4.68
N LEU A 43 1.67 -9.11 -5.80
CA LEU A 43 0.90 -7.87 -5.90
C LEU A 43 -0.07 -7.96 -7.09
N ASP A 44 -1.37 -7.87 -6.80
CA ASP A 44 -2.44 -7.91 -7.80
C ASP A 44 -3.37 -6.69 -7.71
N PHE A 45 -3.99 -6.34 -8.84
CA PHE A 45 -5.02 -5.31 -8.92
C PHE A 45 -6.22 -5.79 -9.70
N THR A 46 -7.31 -6.07 -9.00
CA THR A 46 -8.56 -6.58 -9.59
C THR A 46 -9.76 -5.85 -8.99
N GLY A 47 -10.67 -5.36 -9.84
CA GLY A 47 -11.95 -4.79 -9.39
C GLY A 47 -11.83 -3.60 -8.44
N GLY A 48 -10.78 -2.79 -8.57
CA GLY A 48 -10.52 -1.65 -7.69
C GLY A 48 -9.83 -2.00 -6.38
N ILE A 49 -9.44 -3.26 -6.19
CA ILE A 49 -8.76 -3.75 -5.00
C ILE A 49 -7.30 -4.05 -5.33
N VAL A 50 -6.38 -3.41 -4.61
CA VAL A 50 -4.97 -3.81 -4.60
C VAL A 50 -4.80 -4.87 -3.53
N THR A 51 -4.32 -6.05 -3.91
CA THR A 51 -4.03 -7.15 -2.99
C THR A 51 -2.53 -7.31 -2.87
N VAL A 52 -2.00 -7.17 -1.66
CA VAL A 52 -0.60 -7.44 -1.32
C VAL A 52 -0.54 -8.77 -0.58
N THR A 53 0.17 -9.74 -1.15
CA THR A 53 0.37 -11.06 -0.52
C THR A 53 1.70 -11.08 0.21
N LEU A 54 1.66 -11.49 1.48
CA LEU A 54 2.84 -11.69 2.31
C LEU A 54 3.20 -13.17 2.39
N ASP A 55 4.50 -13.46 2.29
CA ASP A 55 5.11 -14.76 2.54
C ASP A 55 6.33 -14.63 3.48
N PRO A 56 6.09 -14.50 4.79
CA PRO A 56 7.12 -14.31 5.79
C PRO A 56 8.07 -15.49 5.92
N MET A 57 7.56 -16.71 5.73
CA MET A 57 8.35 -17.91 5.93
C MET A 57 9.36 -18.08 4.81
N ASP A 58 8.92 -18.00 3.55
CA ASP A 58 9.80 -18.24 2.42
C ASP A 58 10.64 -17.01 2.05
N ARG A 59 10.18 -15.78 2.36
CA ARG A 59 10.91 -14.54 2.03
C ARG A 59 11.74 -13.96 3.19
N ALA A 60 11.28 -14.12 4.43
CA ALA A 60 11.89 -13.50 5.60
C ALA A 60 12.35 -14.50 6.68
N GLY A 61 12.14 -15.81 6.48
CA GLY A 61 12.56 -16.85 7.42
C GLY A 61 11.86 -16.78 8.78
N THR A 62 10.69 -16.16 8.85
CA THR A 62 9.98 -15.87 10.09
C THR A 62 8.50 -16.21 10.00
N GLN A 63 7.82 -16.34 11.15
CA GLN A 63 6.39 -16.62 11.17
C GLN A 63 5.56 -15.32 11.11
N HIS A 64 4.35 -15.40 10.55
CA HIS A 64 3.44 -14.25 10.40
C HIS A 64 3.25 -13.44 11.69
N TRP A 65 3.13 -14.10 12.85
CA TRP A 65 2.94 -13.43 14.15
C TRP A 65 4.19 -12.68 14.64
N ALA A 66 5.39 -13.06 14.17
CA ALA A 66 6.62 -12.33 14.50
C ALA A 66 6.80 -11.07 13.64
N LEU A 67 6.10 -10.97 12.50
CA LEU A 67 6.01 -9.76 11.69
C LEU A 67 4.85 -8.84 12.07
N LEU A 68 3.85 -9.36 12.80
CA LEU A 68 2.60 -8.68 13.14
C LEU A 68 2.38 -8.64 14.67
N ASP A 69 3.44 -8.35 15.42
CA ASP A 69 3.33 -8.04 16.84
C ASP A 69 2.47 -6.78 17.07
N GLU A 70 1.91 -6.59 18.27
CA GLU A 70 1.03 -5.44 18.61
C GLU A 70 1.69 -4.08 18.38
N SER A 71 3.02 -4.03 18.34
CA SER A 71 3.81 -2.83 18.01
C SER A 71 3.96 -2.57 16.50
N THR A 72 3.50 -3.50 15.65
CA THR A 72 3.64 -3.42 14.20
C THR A 72 2.62 -2.46 13.62
N PRO A 73 3.03 -1.50 12.77
CA PRO A 73 2.09 -0.65 12.05
C PRO A 73 1.10 -1.49 11.23
N ASP A 74 -0.16 -1.02 11.16
CA ASP A 74 -1.21 -1.62 10.35
C ASP A 74 -0.75 -1.85 8.89
N PRO A 75 -0.64 -3.11 8.40
CA PRO A 75 -0.10 -3.40 7.07
C PRO A 75 -0.84 -2.70 5.94
N ALA A 76 -2.16 -2.57 6.03
CA ALA A 76 -2.93 -1.85 5.01
C ALA A 76 -2.60 -0.35 5.02
N GLY A 77 -2.27 0.21 6.19
CA GLY A 77 -1.73 1.57 6.32
C GLY A 77 -0.35 1.70 5.68
N VAL A 78 0.53 0.73 5.91
CA VAL A 78 1.90 0.72 5.35
C VAL A 78 1.90 0.62 3.83
N PHE A 79 1.12 -0.30 3.27
CA PHE A 79 1.09 -0.51 1.82
C PHE A 79 0.13 0.44 1.09
N GLY A 80 -0.84 1.02 1.80
CA GLY A 80 -1.81 1.96 1.25
C GLY A 80 -1.33 3.40 1.10
N VAL A 81 -0.08 3.69 1.47
CA VAL A 81 0.56 5.02 1.35
C VAL A 81 0.34 5.69 -0.02
N PRO A 82 0.48 5.01 -1.19
CA PRO A 82 0.29 5.66 -2.49
C PRO A 82 -1.08 6.32 -2.67
N VAL A 83 -2.13 5.83 -2.00
CA VAL A 83 -3.48 6.39 -2.05
C VAL A 83 -3.84 7.24 -0.83
N ALA A 84 -2.95 7.33 0.15
CA ALA A 84 -3.18 8.03 1.41
C ALA A 84 -2.93 9.56 1.33
N PHE A 85 -2.29 10.06 0.26
CA PHE A 85 -1.96 11.47 0.11
C PHE A 85 -2.95 12.25 -0.79
N THR A 86 -2.99 13.57 -0.55
CA THR A 86 -3.69 14.57 -1.39
C THR A 86 -2.79 15.18 -2.47
N ASN A 87 -1.66 14.54 -2.80
CA ASN A 87 -0.86 14.94 -3.96
C ASN A 87 -1.52 14.46 -5.27
N ASP A 88 -1.04 14.96 -6.40
CA ASP A 88 -1.65 14.64 -7.71
C ASP A 88 -1.65 13.13 -8.00
N GLU A 89 -0.60 12.41 -7.60
CA GLU A 89 -0.50 10.96 -7.73
C GLU A 89 -1.57 10.24 -6.91
N GLY A 90 -1.72 10.57 -5.62
CA GLY A 90 -2.72 9.96 -4.75
C GLY A 90 -4.14 10.27 -5.21
N HIS A 91 -4.40 11.47 -5.70
CA HIS A 91 -5.69 11.81 -6.34
C HIS A 91 -5.94 11.00 -7.62
N TRP A 92 -4.92 10.81 -8.44
CA TRP A 92 -5.02 10.05 -9.69
C TRP A 92 -5.23 8.55 -9.45
N LEU A 93 -4.48 7.93 -8.54
CA LEU A 93 -4.61 6.53 -8.15
C LEU A 93 -6.00 6.22 -7.56
N ARG A 94 -6.54 7.12 -6.73
CA ARG A 94 -7.87 6.98 -6.13
C ARG A 94 -9.04 7.00 -7.13
N ARG A 95 -8.81 7.31 -8.41
CA ARG A 95 -9.84 7.17 -9.45
C ARG A 95 -10.16 5.71 -9.81
N ARG A 96 -9.29 4.78 -9.41
CA ARG A 96 -9.42 3.34 -9.70
C ARG A 96 -9.24 2.48 -8.45
N VAL A 97 -8.40 2.90 -7.51
CA VAL A 97 -8.16 2.15 -6.26
C VAL A 97 -9.18 2.53 -5.21
N GLU A 98 -10.01 1.57 -4.82
CA GLU A 98 -11.03 1.72 -3.78
C GLU A 98 -10.55 1.16 -2.44
N ARG A 99 -9.77 0.08 -2.46
CA ARG A 99 -9.33 -0.66 -1.27
C ARG A 99 -7.95 -1.26 -1.45
N VAL A 100 -7.23 -1.34 -0.34
CA VAL A 100 -6.01 -2.13 -0.19
C VAL A 100 -6.30 -3.28 0.76
N VAL A 101 -5.98 -4.50 0.33
CA VAL A 101 -6.09 -5.72 1.12
C VAL A 101 -4.69 -6.31 1.26
N VAL A 102 -4.34 -6.68 2.48
CA VAL A 102 -3.10 -7.40 2.79
C VAL A 102 -3.50 -8.78 3.27
N ALA A 103 -3.00 -9.81 2.58
CA ALA A 103 -3.29 -11.20 2.87
C ALA A 103 -2.00 -12.02 2.97
N ASP A 104 -2.09 -13.20 3.57
CA ASP A 104 -1.03 -14.21 3.48
C ASP A 104 -1.20 -15.11 2.24
N VAL A 105 -0.21 -15.99 2.02
CA VAL A 105 -0.22 -17.02 0.97
C VAL A 105 -1.42 -17.97 1.04
N ASP A 106 -2.02 -18.15 2.21
CA ASP A 106 -3.25 -18.95 2.43
C ASP A 106 -4.52 -18.15 2.11
N ARG A 107 -4.39 -16.93 1.59
CA ARG A 107 -5.46 -15.95 1.30
C ARG A 107 -6.22 -15.49 2.54
N ARG A 108 -5.65 -15.65 3.73
CA ARG A 108 -6.21 -15.07 4.94
C ARG A 108 -5.93 -13.58 4.93
N VAL A 109 -6.98 -12.77 5.06
CA VAL A 109 -6.84 -11.32 5.20
C VAL A 109 -6.21 -11.00 6.57
N LEU A 110 -5.09 -10.31 6.53
CA LEU A 110 -4.33 -9.84 7.70
C LEU A 110 -4.74 -8.40 8.05
N SER A 111 -4.92 -7.56 7.03
CA SER A 111 -5.44 -6.21 7.19
C SER A 111 -6.11 -5.72 5.90
N GLN A 112 -6.99 -4.73 6.01
CA GLN A 112 -7.58 -4.04 4.87
C GLN A 112 -7.96 -2.60 5.24
N ALA A 113 -7.90 -1.70 4.26
CA ALA A 113 -8.38 -0.33 4.39
C ALA A 113 -8.87 0.21 3.05
N THR A 114 -9.93 1.01 3.09
CA THR A 114 -10.37 1.78 1.92
C THR A 114 -9.43 2.94 1.65
N ALA A 115 -9.36 3.38 0.40
CA ALA A 115 -8.57 4.56 0.04
C ALA A 115 -9.05 5.84 0.77
N GLY A 116 -10.34 5.91 1.09
CA GLY A 116 -10.91 6.97 1.91
C GLY A 116 -10.39 6.93 3.36
N GLU A 117 -10.42 5.77 4.02
CA GLU A 117 -9.89 5.61 5.38
C GLU A 117 -8.39 5.95 5.45
N LEU A 118 -7.61 5.53 4.46
CA LEU A 118 -6.18 5.82 4.37
C LEU A 118 -5.91 7.32 4.23
N LEU A 119 -6.70 8.00 3.39
CA LEU A 119 -6.64 9.46 3.25
C LEU A 119 -6.99 10.16 4.57
N TRP A 120 -8.07 9.75 5.23
CA TRP A 120 -8.51 10.36 6.49
C TRP A 120 -7.48 10.16 7.61
N LYS A 121 -6.90 8.95 7.75
CA LYS A 121 -5.84 8.67 8.73
C LYS A 121 -4.64 9.61 8.52
N ASN A 122 -4.16 9.73 7.28
CA ASN A 122 -3.02 10.59 6.96
C ASN A 122 -3.32 12.08 7.22
N LEU A 123 -4.51 12.57 6.89
CA LEU A 123 -4.90 13.95 7.17
C LEU A 123 -4.96 14.23 8.68
N ILE A 124 -5.40 13.27 9.50
CA ILE A 124 -5.41 13.43 10.96
C ILE A 124 -3.99 13.45 11.52
N GLU A 125 -3.08 12.62 11.02
CA GLU A 125 -1.68 12.61 11.48
C GLU A 125 -0.93 13.90 11.11
N VAL A 126 -1.14 14.40 9.89
CA VAL A 126 -0.47 15.61 9.38
C VAL A 126 -1.01 16.90 10.03
N TRP A 127 -2.32 16.97 10.33
CA TRP A 127 -2.96 18.20 10.81
C TRP A 127 -3.43 18.14 12.28
N GLY A 128 -3.45 16.96 12.90
CA GLY A 128 -3.94 16.72 14.26
C GLY A 128 -2.92 16.94 15.38
N THR A 129 -1.66 17.23 15.06
CA THR A 129 -0.61 17.57 16.04
C THR A 129 -0.63 19.04 16.49
N SER A 130 -1.61 19.83 16.04
CA SER A 130 -1.85 21.19 16.56
C SER A 130 -2.89 21.18 17.68
N ARG A 131 -2.56 20.61 18.84
CA ARG A 131 -3.24 20.86 20.12
C ARG A 131 -2.26 20.85 21.28
#